data_AF-A0A9D1HR43-F1
#
_entry.id   AF-A0A9D1HR43-F1
#
_cell.length_a   1.000
_cell.length_b   1.000
_cell.length_c   1.000
_cell.angle_alpha   90.00
_cell.angle_beta   90.00
_cell.angle_gamma   90.00
#
_symmetry.space_group_name_H-M   'P 1'
#
loop_
_entity.id
_entity.type
_entity.pdbx_description
1 polymer ?
#
loop_
_entity_poly.entity_id
_entity_poly.type
_entity_poly.pdbx_seq_one_letter_code
_entity_poly.pdbx_strand_id
1 'polypeptide(L)' 'MPQAIRYLTKYLEKTGEKLIYSRGLYRYFVTDVMDENIICPYGENDKKFILSDKFSCWEDGEYLGTVSPEVIARLPKVT' A
#
# COMPACT_ATOMS: atom_id res chain seq x y z
N MET A 1 -20.87 5.29 -7.39
CA MET A 1 -20.18 4.18 -8.10
C MET A 1 -20.20 4.47 -9.60
N PRO A 2 -19.04 4.48 -10.28
CA PRO A 2 -18.96 4.66 -11.73
C PRO A 2 -19.79 3.60 -12.49
N GLN A 3 -20.37 3.98 -13.62
CA GLN A 3 -21.27 3.13 -14.42
C GLN A 3 -20.64 1.79 -14.84
N ALA A 4 -19.34 1.79 -15.10
CA ALA A 4 -18.55 0.60 -15.45
C ALA A 4 -18.49 -0.44 -14.31
N ILE A 5 -18.36 0.02 -13.05
CA ILE A 5 -18.33 -0.89 -11.89
C ILE A 5 -19.67 -1.62 -11.77
N ARG A 6 -20.80 -0.91 -11.93
CA ARG A 6 -22.14 -1.51 -11.88
C ARG A 6 -22.35 -2.57 -12.97
N TYR A 7 -21.83 -2.33 -14.16
CA TYR A 7 -21.91 -3.31 -15.25
C TYR A 7 -21.11 -4.58 -14.90
N LEU A 8 -19.85 -4.43 -14.44
CA LEU A 8 -19.01 -5.56 -14.03
C LEU A 8 -19.65 -6.38 -12.90
N THR A 9 -20.15 -5.73 -11.84
CA THR A 9 -20.79 -6.42 -10.71
C THR A 9 -21.98 -7.28 -11.15
N LYS A 10 -22.80 -6.81 -12.10
CA LYS A 10 -23.95 -7.57 -12.62
C LYS A 10 -23.57 -8.92 -13.24
N TYR A 11 -22.40 -9.03 -13.87
CA TYR A 11 -21.97 -10.27 -14.51
C TYR A 11 -21.28 -11.21 -13.51
N LEU A 12 -20.51 -10.67 -12.56
CA LEU A 12 -19.89 -11.43 -11.47
C LEU A 12 -20.96 -12.08 -10.56
N GLU A 13 -22.07 -11.38 -10.30
CA GLU A 13 -23.18 -11.95 -9.53
C GLU A 13 -23.88 -13.11 -10.26
N LYS A 14 -23.95 -13.06 -11.59
CA LYS A 14 -24.58 -14.13 -12.41
C LYS A 14 -23.79 -15.44 -12.40
N THR A 15 -22.47 -15.37 -12.24
CA THR A 15 -21.55 -16.52 -12.20
C THR A 15 -21.42 -17.10 -10.79
N GLY A 16 -22.11 -16.53 -9.79
CA GLY A 16 -21.97 -16.94 -8.39
C GLY A 16 -20.66 -16.47 -7.75
N GLU A 17 -19.92 -15.59 -8.41
CA GLU A 17 -18.66 -15.05 -7.91
C GLU A 17 -18.94 -13.97 -6.86
N LYS A 18 -18.27 -14.08 -5.71
CA LYS A 18 -18.43 -13.13 -4.61
C LYS A 18 -17.34 -12.07 -4.70
N LEU A 19 -17.72 -10.83 -4.98
CA LEU A 19 -16.79 -9.70 -4.95
C LEU A 19 -16.46 -9.36 -3.49
N ILE A 20 -15.33 -9.87 -2.99
CA ILE A 20 -14.81 -9.51 -1.67
C ILE A 20 -14.11 -8.15 -1.79
N TYR A 21 -14.84 -7.07 -1.50
CA TYR A 21 -14.21 -5.80 -1.18
C TYR A 21 -13.67 -5.89 0.25
N SER A 22 -12.34 -5.96 0.41
CA SER A 22 -11.71 -5.65 1.68
C SER A 22 -11.88 -4.15 1.95
N ARG A 23 -13.07 -3.76 2.45
CA ARG A 23 -13.27 -2.40 2.96
C ARG A 23 -12.22 -2.16 4.05
N GLY A 24 -11.35 -1.17 3.86
CA GLY A 24 -10.34 -0.77 4.86
C GLY A 24 -8.91 -1.27 4.63
N LEU A 25 -8.63 -2.00 3.54
CA LEU A 25 -7.23 -2.22 3.14
C LEU A 25 -6.74 -0.97 2.42
N TYR A 26 -6.16 -0.03 3.17
CA TYR A 26 -5.43 1.08 2.58
C TYR A 26 -4.41 0.53 1.61
N ARG A 27 -4.57 0.87 0.33
CA ARG A 27 -3.72 0.34 -0.73
C ARG A 27 -2.28 0.84 -0.61
N TYR A 28 -2.11 1.99 0.06
CA TYR A 28 -0.85 2.66 0.29
C TYR A 28 -0.83 3.27 1.70
N PHE A 29 0.34 3.19 2.33
CA PHE A 29 0.68 3.92 3.55
C PHE A 29 1.85 4.85 3.23
N VAL A 30 2.04 5.87 4.06
CA VAL A 30 3.13 6.84 3.94
C VAL A 30 4.07 6.65 5.12
N THR A 31 5.37 6.64 4.87
CA THR A 31 6.42 6.58 5.88
C THR A 31 7.66 7.23 5.30
N ASP A 32 8.46 7.85 6.16
CA ASP A 32 9.81 8.21 5.81
C ASP A 32 10.69 6.95 5.85
N VAL A 33 11.67 6.89 4.94
CA VAL A 33 12.61 5.78 4.81
C VAL A 33 14.03 6.36 4.76
N MET A 34 14.94 5.77 5.54
CA MET A 34 16.34 6.19 5.56
C MET A 34 17.12 5.55 4.41
N ASP A 35 18.15 6.24 3.92
CA ASP A 35 18.99 5.83 2.78
C ASP A 35 19.54 4.40 2.93
N GLU A 36 19.88 3.99 4.15
CA GLU A 36 20.37 2.65 4.50
C GLU A 36 19.41 1.52 4.11
N ASN A 37 18.10 1.82 3.99
CA ASN A 37 17.07 0.86 3.63
C ASN A 37 16.78 0.85 2.12
N ILE A 38 17.40 1.75 1.35
CA ILE A 38 17.29 1.83 -0.11
C ILE A 38 18.39 0.95 -0.72
N ILE A 39 17.99 -0.08 -1.47
CA ILE A 39 18.94 -0.95 -2.19
C ILE A 39 19.41 -0.26 -3.47
N CYS A 40 18.46 0.20 -4.28
CA CYS A 40 18.76 0.93 -5.52
C CYS A 40 17.53 1.70 -6.05
N PRO A 41 17.75 2.73 -6.89
CA PRO A 41 16.71 3.31 -7.72
C PRO A 41 16.16 2.28 -8.73
N TYR A 42 14.90 2.43 -9.11
CA TYR A 42 14.21 1.56 -10.05
C TYR A 42 13.21 2.32 -10.92
N GLY A 43 13.04 1.87 -12.17
CA GLY A 43 12.08 2.43 -13.13
C GLY A 43 12.55 3.70 -13.82
N GLU A 44 11.64 4.35 -14.54
CA GLU A 44 11.96 5.57 -15.29
C GLU A 44 12.08 6.80 -14.37
N ASN A 45 13.14 7.59 -14.59
CA ASN A 45 13.42 8.86 -13.89
C ASN A 45 13.73 8.73 -12.39
N ASP A 46 14.20 7.56 -11.91
CA ASP A 46 14.61 7.34 -10.51
C ASP A 46 13.55 7.72 -9.46
N LYS A 47 12.26 7.64 -9.84
CA LYS A 47 11.12 7.98 -8.97
C LYS A 47 10.67 6.83 -8.07
N LYS A 48 11.22 5.63 -8.25
CA LYS A 48 10.91 4.47 -7.43
C LYS A 48 12.21 3.90 -6.89
N PHE A 49 12.12 3.27 -5.73
CA PHE A 49 13.24 2.64 -5.07
C PHE A 49 12.87 1.20 -4.72
N ILE A 50 13.84 0.31 -4.80
CA ILE A 50 13.76 -1.02 -4.22
C ILE A 50 14.28 -0.89 -2.78
N LEU A 51 13.47 -1.32 -1.82
CA LEU A 51 13.82 -1.30 -0.39
C LEU A 51 14.24 -2.69 0.08
N SER A 52 14.97 -2.74 1.20
CA SER A 52 15.24 -3.99 1.90
C SER A 52 13.95 -4.62 2.44
N ASP A 53 13.91 -5.96 2.53
CA ASP A 53 12.74 -6.70 3.03
C ASP A 53 12.31 -6.25 4.44
N LYS A 54 13.27 -5.77 5.24
CA LYS A 54 13.09 -5.36 6.63
C LYS A 54 13.43 -3.87 6.81
N PHE A 55 12.79 -3.02 6.01
CA PHE A 55 13.01 -1.58 6.13
C PHE A 55 12.40 -1.00 7.42
N SER A 56 13.03 0.05 7.91
CA SER A 56 12.57 0.84 9.07
C SER A 56 11.55 1.90 8.67
N CYS A 57 10.45 1.99 9.42
CA CYS A 57 9.41 3.00 9.25
C CYS A 57 9.56 4.14 10.27
N TRP A 58 9.32 5.36 9.79
CA TRP A 58 9.46 6.60 10.54
C TRP A 58 8.29 7.55 10.23
N GLU A 59 7.92 8.35 11.21
CA GLU A 59 6.90 9.39 11.09
C GLU A 59 7.38 10.66 11.79
N ASP A 60 7.51 11.77 11.06
CA ASP A 60 7.97 13.07 11.57
C ASP A 60 9.30 12.99 12.37
N GLY A 61 10.20 12.09 11.97
CA GLY A 61 11.50 11.86 12.63
C GLY A 61 11.47 10.91 13.82
N GLU A 62 10.30 10.36 14.19
CA GLU A 62 10.18 9.33 15.23
C GLU A 62 10.29 7.92 14.62
N TYR A 63 11.07 7.06 15.26
CA TYR A 63 11.20 5.65 14.86
C TYR A 63 9.99 4.84 15.32
N LEU A 64 9.23 4.29 14.36
CA LEU A 64 8.04 3.49 14.66
C LEU A 64 8.32 1.99 14.75
N GLY A 65 9.35 1.52 14.06
CA GLY A 65 9.74 0.10 14.01
C GLY A 65 10.05 -0.40 12.60
N THR A 66 10.47 -1.65 12.50
CA THR A 66 10.59 -2.36 11.22
C THR A 66 9.22 -2.65 10.62
N VAL A 67 9.11 -2.64 9.29
CA VAL A 67 7.86 -2.92 8.57
C VAL A 67 7.18 -4.20 9.06
N SER A 68 5.95 -4.05 9.55
CA SER A 68 5.08 -5.14 10.01
C SER A 68 3.61 -4.70 9.90
N PRO A 69 2.63 -5.62 9.94
CA PRO A 69 1.21 -5.25 9.91
C PRO A 69 0.83 -4.27 11.03
N GLU A 70 1.41 -4.42 12.21
CA GLU A 70 1.17 -3.57 13.39
C GLU A 70 1.74 -2.16 13.19
N VAL A 71 2.96 -2.06 12.67
CA VAL A 71 3.60 -0.77 12.36
C VAL A 71 2.84 -0.08 11.22
N ILE A 72 2.50 -0.82 10.16
CA ILE A 72 1.72 -0.30 9.04
C ILE A 72 0.38 0.25 9.52
N ALA A 73 -0.31 -0.38 10.48
CA ALA A 73 -1.59 0.09 11.00
C ALA A 73 -1.51 1.48 11.66
N ARG A 74 -0.34 1.85 12.20
CA ARG A 74 -0.09 3.16 12.83
C ARG A 74 0.26 4.26 11.84
N LEU A 75 0.78 3.89 10.66
CA LEU A 75 1.24 4.85 9.65
C LEU A 75 0.09 5.60 8.96
N PRO A 76 0.33 6.86 8.51
CA PRO A 76 -0.59 7.62 7.72
C PRO A 76 -1.04 6.87 6.46
N LYS A 77 -2.31 7.05 6.12
CA LYS A 77 -2.96 6.31 5.06
C LYS A 77 -3.40 7.24 3.95
N VAL A 78 -3.12 6.84 2.71
CA VAL A 78 -3.58 7.61 1.55
C VAL A 78 -5.09 7.40 1.41
N THR A 79 -5.84 8.50 1.42
CA THR A 79 -7.30 8.53 1.25
C THR A 79 -7.69 8.40 -0.21
#